data_AF-A0A0S1XAC2-F1
#
_entry.id   AF-A0A0S1XAC2-F1
#
_cell.length_a   1.000
_cell.length_b   1.000
_cell.length_c   1.000
_cell.angle_alpha   90.00
_cell.angle_beta   90.00
_cell.angle_gamma   90.00
#
_symmetry.space_group_name_H-M   'P 1'
#
loop_
_entity.id
_entity.type
_entity.pdbx_description
1 polymer ?
#
loop_
_entity_poly.entity_id
_entity_poly.type
_entity_poly.pdbx_seq_one_letter_code
_entity_poly.pdbx_strand_id
1 'polypeptide(L)'
;MFEVVKILYRELHYQILKRNPQIANDEKKFKKHLKNAVSIKRNVAIQSIAFIFFGIMMAIGLFFSDDKTYIVAMLSSLALIPFIFSLYVTTVQSSYVVSLGLFEPMKSLPIRIGALYLSELLVIDQIPALAMILPSIAVVSMRYPLNGILALLWVFVGMLAGHTIGLIIYSTFGLRISYRKSRSGSLKNLLKILAIFAFMGLFYGVSYMQGYIQEHSEKVAAVIGRYSIAYPFTISSIFDPKKSVVMLLLYVAVFISLYQLALKRVWSGILEPKLESEKTKTSKFRASLGGKVLNLTLKDLKIILRKTAMITGFLMPIYVLLPQILMTIQSGNLSIMRATYFLFILGVFTIPGADAVLKVEGKVLDFLKSLPLTKREYALSKALSMSVIPMLLSGLILILAVYYDPKALILFPYIFLLPLNASFLTMAYFFRYEEVELGIPEFNIGHMIVLMILVGMLFGVITLPLFLLTYPLEYFISFGIGLVSLGILYRLL
;
A
#
# COMPACT_ATOMS: atom_id res chain seq x y z
N MET A 1 14.81 27.44 -7.49
CA MET A 1 14.77 26.05 -6.99
C MET A 1 13.37 25.46 -7.09
N PHE A 2 12.38 26.02 -6.38
CA PHE A 2 10.99 25.55 -6.40
C PHE A 2 10.32 25.53 -7.79
N GLU A 3 10.69 26.42 -8.71
CA GLU A 3 10.16 26.38 -10.09
C GLU A 3 10.58 25.12 -10.86
N VAL A 4 11.82 24.66 -10.70
CA VAL A 4 12.31 23.43 -11.32
C VAL A 4 11.52 22.23 -10.76
N VAL A 5 11.34 22.17 -9.44
CA VAL A 5 10.53 21.13 -8.79
C VAL A 5 9.08 21.19 -9.27
N LYS A 6 8.52 22.38 -9.44
CA LYS A 6 7.17 22.55 -9.98
C LYS A 6 7.09 21.99 -11.40
N ILE A 7 8.05 22.27 -12.27
CA ILE A 7 8.09 21.71 -13.62
C ILE A 7 8.20 20.17 -13.57
N LEU A 8 9.10 19.63 -12.75
CA LEU A 8 9.28 18.19 -12.59
C LEU A 8 8.03 17.50 -12.05
N TYR A 9 7.32 18.13 -11.11
CA TYR A 9 6.05 17.63 -10.58
C TYR A 9 4.98 17.56 -11.67
N ARG A 10 4.89 18.62 -12.49
CA ARG A 10 3.95 18.68 -13.62
C ARG A 10 4.27 17.62 -14.66
N GLU A 11 5.54 17.44 -15.00
CA GLU A 11 5.98 16.42 -15.95
C GLU A 11 5.75 15.01 -15.39
N LEU A 12 5.99 14.78 -14.10
CA LEU A 12 5.68 13.51 -13.43
C LEU A 12 4.20 13.16 -13.60
N HIS A 13 3.30 14.10 -13.26
CA HIS A 13 1.86 13.88 -13.36
C HIS A 13 1.38 13.78 -14.81
N TYR A 14 1.97 14.55 -15.74
CA TYR A 14 1.72 14.41 -17.16
C TYR A 14 2.10 13.02 -17.68
N GLN A 15 3.31 12.53 -17.34
CA GLN A 15 3.77 11.19 -17.73
C GLN A 15 2.91 10.09 -17.11
N ILE A 16 2.46 10.24 -15.86
CA ILE A 16 1.51 9.32 -15.22
C ILE A 16 0.22 9.24 -16.04
N LEU A 17 -0.37 10.38 -16.39
CA LEU A 17 -1.62 10.44 -17.16
C LEU A 17 -1.44 9.91 -18.58
N LYS A 18 -0.35 10.30 -19.27
CA LYS A 18 -0.03 9.85 -20.64
C LYS A 18 0.20 8.35 -20.71
N ARG A 19 0.77 7.77 -19.66
CA ARG A 19 1.02 6.32 -19.56
C ARG A 19 -0.20 5.54 -19.04
N ASN A 20 -1.27 6.22 -18.64
CA ASN A 20 -2.52 5.61 -18.25
C ASN A 20 -3.46 5.54 -19.47
N PRO A 21 -3.66 4.37 -20.09
CA PRO A 21 -4.45 4.23 -21.31
C PRO A 21 -5.94 4.52 -21.10
N GLN A 22 -6.44 4.34 -19.87
CA GLN A 22 -7.82 4.68 -19.52
C GLN A 22 -8.08 6.20 -19.62
N ILE A 23 -7.02 7.01 -19.53
CA ILE A 23 -7.11 8.47 -19.57
C ILE A 23 -6.53 9.02 -20.87
N ALA A 24 -5.40 8.49 -21.34
CA ALA A 24 -4.67 8.99 -22.50
C ALA A 24 -5.45 8.85 -23.82
N ASN A 25 -6.30 7.82 -23.93
CA ASN A 25 -7.07 7.55 -25.15
C ASN A 25 -8.37 8.39 -25.25
N ASP A 26 -8.75 9.13 -24.19
CA ASP A 26 -9.90 10.03 -24.19
C ASP A 26 -9.42 11.46 -23.95
N GLU A 27 -9.43 12.29 -24.99
CA GLU A 27 -8.90 13.66 -24.94
C GLU A 27 -9.63 14.53 -23.89
N LYS A 28 -10.95 14.38 -23.73
CA LYS A 28 -11.73 15.16 -22.76
C LYS A 28 -11.35 14.77 -21.34
N LYS A 29 -11.25 13.46 -21.06
CA LYS A 29 -10.77 12.96 -19.75
C LYS A 29 -9.33 13.35 -19.49
N PHE A 30 -8.46 13.25 -20.49
CA PHE A 30 -7.06 13.66 -20.39
C PHE A 30 -6.93 15.12 -19.99
N LYS A 31 -7.62 16.05 -20.69
CA LYS A 31 -7.61 17.49 -20.36
C LYS A 31 -8.14 17.77 -18.95
N LYS A 32 -9.25 17.11 -18.56
CA LYS A 32 -9.85 17.25 -17.22
C LYS A 32 -8.88 16.79 -16.13
N HIS A 33 -8.28 15.61 -16.28
CA HIS A 33 -7.33 15.08 -15.31
C HIS A 33 -6.03 15.87 -15.28
N LEU A 34 -5.52 16.33 -16.41
CA LEU A 34 -4.31 17.14 -16.48
C LEU A 34 -4.49 18.45 -15.72
N LYS A 35 -5.61 19.17 -15.91
CA LYS A 35 -5.90 20.41 -15.17
C LYS A 35 -5.90 20.20 -13.65
N ASN A 36 -6.32 19.03 -13.20
CA ASN A 36 -6.45 18.71 -11.77
C ASN A 36 -5.15 18.16 -11.15
N ALA A 37 -4.45 17.27 -11.86
CA ALA A 37 -3.29 16.53 -11.36
C ALA A 37 -2.00 17.36 -11.34
N VAL A 38 -1.90 18.38 -12.20
CA VAL A 38 -0.71 19.24 -12.39
C VAL A 38 -0.57 20.29 -11.28
N SER A 39 -1.62 20.51 -10.48
CA SER A 39 -1.61 21.48 -9.39
C SER A 39 -1.16 20.86 -8.07
N ILE A 40 0.08 21.15 -7.67
CA ILE A 40 0.66 20.73 -6.37
C ILE A 40 -0.27 21.13 -5.23
N LYS A 41 -0.65 22.41 -5.14
CA LYS A 41 -1.47 22.96 -4.05
C LYS A 41 -2.77 22.18 -3.87
N ARG A 42 -3.47 21.91 -4.97
CA ARG A 42 -4.76 21.21 -4.92
C ARG A 42 -4.59 19.75 -4.53
N ASN A 43 -3.63 19.05 -5.12
CA ASN A 43 -3.43 17.63 -4.86
C ASN A 43 -3.00 17.39 -3.40
N VAL A 44 -2.04 18.19 -2.91
CA VAL A 44 -1.61 18.19 -1.51
C VAL A 44 -2.76 18.57 -0.58
N ALA A 45 -3.55 19.60 -0.90
CA ALA A 45 -4.67 20.02 -0.05
C ALA A 45 -5.76 18.94 0.07
N ILE A 46 -6.18 18.32 -1.05
CA ILE A 46 -7.21 17.27 -1.04
C ILE A 46 -6.75 16.08 -0.19
N GLN A 47 -5.51 15.63 -0.39
CA GLN A 47 -4.95 14.53 0.41
C GLN A 47 -4.81 14.92 1.88
N SER A 48 -4.34 16.14 2.16
CA SER A 48 -4.18 16.65 3.53
C SER A 48 -5.51 16.75 4.26
N ILE A 49 -6.60 17.16 3.61
CA ILE A 49 -7.94 17.21 4.21
C ILE A 49 -8.38 15.81 4.68
N ALA A 50 -8.21 14.79 3.83
CA ALA A 50 -8.53 13.41 4.21
C ALA A 50 -7.68 12.94 5.39
N PHE A 51 -6.39 13.30 5.43
CA PHE A 51 -5.47 12.93 6.51
C PHE A 51 -5.77 13.69 7.82
N ILE A 52 -6.17 14.96 7.74
CA ILE A 52 -6.62 15.75 8.91
C ILE A 52 -7.83 15.08 9.56
N PHE A 53 -8.80 14.57 8.78
CA PHE A 53 -9.94 13.86 9.33
C PHE A 53 -9.51 12.68 10.21
N PHE A 54 -8.60 11.82 9.73
CA PHE A 54 -8.03 10.74 10.54
C PHE A 54 -7.22 11.26 11.74
N GLY A 55 -6.50 12.37 11.56
CA GLY A 55 -5.75 13.04 12.61
C GLY A 55 -6.60 13.55 13.77
N ILE A 56 -7.78 14.10 13.46
CA ILE A 56 -8.76 14.55 14.47
C ILE A 56 -9.21 13.36 15.31
N MET A 57 -9.53 12.22 14.70
CA MET A 57 -9.94 11.01 15.43
C MET A 57 -8.86 10.56 16.43
N MET A 58 -7.58 10.63 16.04
CA MET A 58 -6.46 10.29 16.93
C MET A 58 -6.23 11.33 18.03
N ALA A 59 -6.51 12.60 17.75
CA ALA A 59 -6.35 13.69 18.71
C ALA A 59 -7.39 13.67 19.84
N ILE A 60 -8.55 13.02 19.64
CA ILE A 60 -9.61 12.91 20.66
C ILE A 60 -9.06 12.29 21.95
N GLY A 61 -8.29 11.20 21.86
CA GLY A 61 -7.70 10.56 23.05
C GLY A 61 -6.77 11.50 23.83
N LEU A 62 -6.00 12.33 23.13
CA LEU A 62 -5.13 13.35 23.74
C LEU A 62 -5.91 14.51 24.35
N PHE A 63 -7.08 14.84 23.79
CA PHE A 63 -7.91 15.94 24.29
C PHE A 63 -8.57 15.60 25.63
N PHE A 64 -8.91 14.34 25.86
CA PHE A 64 -9.55 13.91 27.12
C PHE A 64 -8.59 13.41 28.19
N SER A 65 -7.27 13.46 27.95
CA SER A 65 -6.26 12.97 28.89
C SER A 65 -5.28 14.07 29.32
N ASP A 66 -5.15 14.25 30.64
CA ASP A 66 -4.19 15.18 31.24
C ASP A 66 -2.88 14.51 31.67
N ASP A 67 -2.80 13.18 31.60
CA ASP A 67 -1.62 12.41 31.97
C ASP A 67 -0.49 12.63 30.95
N LYS A 68 0.59 13.28 31.40
CA LYS A 68 1.80 13.52 30.61
C LYS A 68 2.41 12.22 30.08
N THR A 69 2.29 11.13 30.84
CA THR A 69 2.79 9.80 30.51
C THR A 69 2.04 9.23 29.30
N TYR A 70 0.72 9.33 29.32
CA TYR A 70 -0.14 9.00 28.19
C TYR A 70 0.16 9.86 26.96
N ILE A 71 0.27 11.19 27.12
CA ILE A 71 0.58 12.13 26.02
C ILE A 71 1.89 11.73 25.33
N VAL A 72 2.94 11.45 26.11
CA VAL A 72 4.24 11.00 25.59
C VAL A 72 4.12 9.69 24.82
N ALA A 73 3.45 8.69 25.39
CA ALA A 73 3.31 7.38 24.77
C ALA A 73 2.54 7.47 23.44
N MET A 74 1.47 8.26 23.43
CA MET A 74 0.64 8.46 22.25
C MET A 74 1.39 9.27 21.17
N LEU A 75 2.06 10.37 21.51
CA LEU A 75 2.83 11.15 20.54
C LEU A 75 4.02 10.36 19.96
N SER A 76 4.73 9.59 20.78
CA SER A 76 5.83 8.71 20.31
C SER A 76 5.31 7.68 19.31
N SER A 77 4.12 7.14 19.57
CA SER A 77 3.45 6.20 18.67
C SER A 77 3.03 6.87 17.36
N LEU A 78 2.39 8.04 17.45
CA LEU A 78 1.94 8.81 16.28
C LEU A 78 3.10 9.25 15.39
N ALA A 79 4.24 9.66 15.97
CA ALA A 79 5.38 10.15 15.19
C ALA A 79 6.10 9.06 14.36
N LEU A 80 5.81 7.77 14.61
CA LEU A 80 6.23 6.71 13.68
C LEU A 80 5.59 6.87 12.30
N ILE A 81 4.35 7.36 12.23
CA ILE A 81 3.60 7.48 10.98
C ILE A 81 4.39 8.30 9.94
N PRO A 82 4.80 9.56 10.20
CA PRO A 82 5.49 10.41 9.24
C PRO A 82 6.92 9.93 8.97
N PHE A 83 7.61 9.37 9.98
CA PHE A 83 8.95 8.78 9.79
C PHE A 83 8.89 7.62 8.78
N ILE A 84 7.99 6.67 8.98
CA ILE A 84 7.88 5.51 8.09
C ILE A 84 7.26 5.88 6.75
N PHE A 85 6.25 6.76 6.74
CA PHE A 85 5.67 7.25 5.49
C PHE A 85 6.72 7.93 4.63
N SER A 86 7.56 8.77 5.24
CA SER A 86 8.68 9.41 4.57
C SER A 86 9.67 8.37 4.01
N LEU A 87 10.07 7.37 4.79
CA LEU A 87 10.93 6.28 4.34
C LEU A 87 10.32 5.53 3.14
N TYR A 88 9.04 5.20 3.23
CA TYR A 88 8.29 4.47 2.21
C TYR A 88 8.16 5.26 0.91
N VAL A 89 7.58 6.47 0.97
CA VAL A 89 7.40 7.35 -0.18
C VAL A 89 8.72 7.56 -0.86
N THR A 90 9.77 7.88 -0.10
CA THR A 90 11.11 8.10 -0.65
C THR A 90 11.63 6.85 -1.37
N THR A 91 11.56 5.68 -0.75
CA THR A 91 12.12 4.45 -1.33
C THR A 91 11.36 4.01 -2.59
N VAL A 92 10.04 4.13 -2.60
CA VAL A 92 9.18 3.65 -3.69
C VAL A 92 9.01 4.68 -4.79
N GLN A 93 8.70 5.92 -4.45
CA GLN A 93 8.54 6.98 -5.44
C GLN A 93 9.86 7.34 -6.13
N SER A 94 11.01 7.32 -5.43
CA SER A 94 12.30 7.55 -6.12
C SER A 94 12.50 6.55 -7.27
N SER A 95 12.19 5.28 -7.03
CA SER A 95 12.29 4.24 -8.05
C SER A 95 11.33 4.48 -9.21
N TYR A 96 10.13 4.99 -8.93
CA TYR A 96 9.14 5.29 -9.95
C TYR A 96 9.55 6.51 -10.79
N VAL A 97 9.86 7.63 -10.14
CA VAL A 97 10.28 8.90 -10.74
C VAL A 97 11.48 8.71 -11.67
N VAL A 98 12.51 7.99 -11.22
CA VAL A 98 13.69 7.69 -12.05
C VAL A 98 13.33 6.78 -13.22
N SER A 99 12.47 5.76 -13.03
CA SER A 99 12.03 4.88 -14.12
C SER A 99 11.19 5.57 -15.20
N LEU A 100 10.61 6.74 -14.89
CA LEU A 100 9.89 7.53 -15.88
C LEU A 100 10.84 8.28 -16.83
N GLY A 101 12.12 8.41 -16.47
CA GLY A 101 13.11 9.17 -17.22
C GLY A 101 13.02 10.68 -17.00
N LEU A 102 12.39 11.11 -15.89
CA LEU A 102 12.17 12.54 -15.57
C LEU A 102 13.47 13.37 -15.53
N PHE A 103 14.58 12.72 -15.18
CA PHE A 103 15.89 13.35 -15.03
C PHE A 103 16.77 13.19 -16.28
N GLU A 104 16.33 12.44 -17.31
CA GLU A 104 17.11 12.25 -18.55
C GLU A 104 17.50 13.58 -19.21
N PRO A 105 16.59 14.58 -19.37
CA PRO A 105 16.96 15.86 -19.97
C PRO A 105 17.99 16.64 -19.16
N MET A 106 18.12 16.35 -17.86
CA MET A 106 19.06 17.04 -16.97
C MET A 106 20.43 16.38 -16.90
N LYS A 107 20.61 15.16 -17.45
CA LYS A 107 21.91 14.47 -17.43
C LYS A 107 22.95 15.16 -18.32
N SER A 108 22.51 15.79 -19.41
CA SER A 108 23.38 16.55 -20.32
C SER A 108 23.76 17.92 -19.79
N LEU A 109 23.07 18.40 -18.76
CA LEU A 109 23.35 19.70 -18.14
C LEU A 109 24.38 19.51 -17.02
N PRO A 110 25.31 20.46 -16.80
CA PRO A 110 26.30 20.41 -15.72
C PRO A 110 25.67 20.72 -14.35
N ILE A 111 24.52 20.11 -14.04
CA ILE A 111 23.77 20.32 -12.81
C ILE A 111 24.29 19.38 -11.73
N ARG A 112 24.98 19.93 -10.74
CA ARG A 112 25.47 19.18 -9.56
C ARG A 112 24.38 18.93 -8.50
N ILE A 113 23.19 19.51 -8.68
CA ILE A 113 22.13 19.61 -7.66
C ILE A 113 20.88 18.77 -8.02
N GLY A 114 20.95 17.91 -9.04
CA GLY A 114 19.77 17.18 -9.53
C GLY A 114 19.11 16.26 -8.49
N ALA A 115 19.89 15.67 -7.58
CA ALA A 115 19.32 14.89 -6.48
C ALA A 115 18.54 15.73 -5.46
N LEU A 116 18.86 17.01 -5.29
CA LEU A 116 18.09 17.89 -4.42
C LEU A 116 16.68 18.10 -4.99
N TYR A 117 16.55 18.30 -6.31
CA TYR A 117 15.23 18.41 -6.95
C TYR A 117 14.41 17.13 -6.83
N LEU A 118 15.04 15.96 -6.94
CA LEU A 118 14.39 14.68 -6.67
C LEU A 118 13.91 14.61 -5.22
N SER A 119 14.76 14.98 -4.28
CA SER A 119 14.41 14.97 -2.85
C SER A 119 13.27 15.93 -2.53
N GLU A 120 13.31 17.17 -3.01
CA GLU A 120 12.25 18.16 -2.83
C GLU A 120 10.92 17.70 -3.44
N LEU A 121 10.97 17.09 -4.63
CA LEU A 121 9.80 16.50 -5.27
C LEU A 121 9.16 15.42 -4.38
N LEU A 122 9.97 14.57 -3.75
CA LEU A 122 9.51 13.51 -2.87
C LEU A 122 8.99 14.05 -1.53
N VAL A 123 9.53 15.16 -1.03
CA VAL A 123 9.07 15.80 0.22
C VAL A 123 7.67 16.40 0.04
N ILE A 124 7.33 16.91 -1.14
CA ILE A 124 5.96 17.41 -1.44
C ILE A 124 4.92 16.32 -1.18
N ASP A 125 5.20 15.08 -1.59
CA ASP A 125 4.28 13.95 -1.41
C ASP A 125 4.22 13.45 0.04
N GLN A 126 5.08 13.96 0.94
CA GLN A 126 5.07 13.64 2.36
C GLN A 126 4.24 14.62 3.20
N ILE A 127 3.88 15.79 2.66
CA ILE A 127 3.10 16.82 3.34
C ILE A 127 1.76 16.29 3.88
N PRO A 128 0.99 15.47 3.15
CA PRO A 128 -0.28 14.93 3.68
C PRO A 128 -0.10 14.13 4.98
N ALA A 129 1.03 13.42 5.15
CA ALA A 129 1.29 12.68 6.38
C ALA A 129 1.57 13.59 7.59
N LEU A 130 2.12 14.80 7.38
CA LEU A 130 2.20 15.82 8.43
C LEU A 130 0.81 16.25 8.87
N ALA A 131 -0.09 16.48 7.90
CA ALA A 131 -1.43 16.97 8.15
C ALA A 131 -2.23 16.06 9.10
N MET A 132 -1.89 14.76 9.13
CA MET A 132 -2.49 13.79 10.05
C MET A 132 -2.09 14.01 11.52
N ILE A 133 -0.90 14.52 11.81
CA ILE A 133 -0.43 14.65 13.20
C ILE A 133 -0.68 16.06 13.74
N LEU A 134 -0.84 17.05 12.87
CA LEU A 134 -1.10 18.43 13.27
C LEU A 134 -2.25 18.58 14.28
N PRO A 135 -3.41 17.89 14.15
CA PRO A 135 -4.46 17.96 15.17
C PRO A 135 -4.00 17.52 16.56
N SER A 136 -3.22 16.43 16.64
CA SER A 136 -2.69 15.91 17.91
C SER A 136 -1.68 16.88 18.54
N ILE A 137 -0.80 17.48 17.73
CA ILE A 137 0.14 18.50 18.19
C ILE A 137 -0.59 19.76 18.65
N ALA A 138 -1.64 20.19 17.94
CA ALA A 138 -2.43 21.35 18.29
C ALA A 138 -3.09 21.18 19.67
N VAL A 139 -3.72 20.03 19.91
CA VAL A 139 -4.31 19.69 21.23
C VAL A 139 -3.27 19.77 22.34
N VAL A 140 -2.07 19.21 22.14
CA VAL A 140 -1.00 19.29 23.13
C VAL A 140 -0.51 20.72 23.33
N SER A 141 -0.40 21.49 22.24
CA SER A 141 0.06 22.89 22.27
C SER A 141 -0.90 23.82 23.02
N MET A 142 -2.20 23.53 23.01
CA MET A 142 -3.19 24.31 23.78
C MET A 142 -2.93 24.25 25.28
N ARG A 143 -2.38 23.14 25.78
CA ARG A 143 -2.06 22.94 27.22
C ARG A 143 -0.59 23.18 27.54
N TYR A 144 0.29 22.76 26.64
CA TYR A 144 1.74 22.81 26.79
C TYR A 144 2.39 23.39 25.52
N PRO A 145 2.36 24.74 25.33
CA PRO A 145 2.78 25.37 24.07
C PRO A 145 4.21 25.02 23.65
N LEU A 146 5.17 25.10 24.58
CA LEU A 146 6.57 24.77 24.31
C LEU A 146 6.74 23.30 23.91
N ASN A 147 6.06 22.39 24.61
CA ASN A 147 6.18 20.95 24.38
C ASN A 147 5.53 20.56 23.05
N GLY A 148 4.45 21.23 22.66
CA GLY A 148 3.83 21.10 21.35
C GLY A 148 4.77 21.51 20.21
N ILE A 149 5.50 22.63 20.37
CA ILE A 149 6.53 23.06 19.41
C ILE A 149 7.65 22.02 19.33
N LEU A 150 8.15 21.52 20.47
CA LEU A 150 9.17 20.48 20.50
C LEU A 150 8.70 19.18 19.84
N ALA A 151 7.44 18.78 20.05
CA ALA A 151 6.84 17.61 19.42
C ALA A 151 6.76 17.78 17.90
N LEU A 152 6.40 18.96 17.42
CA LEU A 152 6.39 19.29 15.99
C LEU A 152 7.80 19.21 15.39
N LEU A 153 8.81 19.76 16.07
CA LEU A 153 10.20 19.67 15.62
C LEU A 153 10.68 18.21 15.56
N TRP A 154 10.34 17.39 16.56
CA TRP A 154 10.64 15.96 16.53
C TRP A 154 9.96 15.23 15.36
N VAL A 155 8.73 15.60 15.01
CA VAL A 155 8.05 15.05 13.83
C VAL A 155 8.79 15.41 12.53
N PHE A 156 9.26 16.66 12.39
CA PHE A 156 10.09 17.05 11.25
C PHE A 156 11.43 16.29 11.21
N VAL A 157 12.08 16.11 12.35
CA VAL A 157 13.31 15.31 12.46
C VAL A 157 13.04 13.85 12.10
N GLY A 158 11.91 13.29 12.54
CA GLY A 158 11.46 11.97 12.15
C GLY A 158 11.28 11.83 10.64
N MET A 159 10.62 12.79 10.00
CA MET A 159 10.51 12.79 8.54
C MET A 159 11.87 12.88 7.85
N LEU A 160 12.76 13.77 8.32
CA LEU A 160 14.11 13.88 7.78
C LEU A 160 14.88 12.56 7.91
N ALA A 161 14.79 11.91 9.06
CA ALA A 161 15.43 10.62 9.31
C ALA A 161 14.88 9.53 8.39
N GLY A 162 13.55 9.43 8.28
CA GLY A 162 12.87 8.50 7.38
C GLY A 162 13.26 8.73 5.91
N HIS A 163 13.22 9.99 5.46
CA HIS A 163 13.61 10.40 4.11
C HIS A 163 15.06 10.01 3.82
N THR A 164 15.97 10.32 4.74
CA THR A 164 17.40 10.05 4.61
C THR A 164 17.68 8.55 4.52
N ILE A 165 17.09 7.75 5.40
CA ILE A 165 17.20 6.29 5.36
C ILE A 165 16.63 5.75 4.05
N GLY A 166 15.48 6.28 3.59
CA GLY A 166 14.89 5.93 2.31
C GLY A 166 15.81 6.22 1.12
N LEU A 167 16.49 7.37 1.10
CA LEU A 167 17.50 7.69 0.08
C LEU A 167 18.72 6.76 0.16
N ILE A 168 19.18 6.38 1.36
CA ILE A 168 20.29 5.43 1.53
C ILE A 168 19.90 4.06 0.97
N ILE A 169 18.72 3.54 1.33
CA ILE A 169 18.17 2.28 0.80
C ILE A 169 18.07 2.36 -0.73
N TYR A 170 17.51 3.46 -1.25
CA TYR A 170 17.35 3.66 -2.68
C TYR A 170 18.70 3.74 -3.42
N SER A 171 19.67 4.48 -2.89
CA SER A 171 21.00 4.58 -3.50
C SER A 171 21.74 3.23 -3.53
N THR A 172 21.55 2.42 -2.48
CA THR A 172 22.24 1.13 -2.33
C THR A 172 21.63 0.05 -3.23
N PHE A 173 20.30 0.04 -3.35
CA PHE A 173 19.55 -1.07 -3.96
C PHE A 173 18.74 -0.71 -5.20
N GLY A 174 18.35 0.55 -5.38
CA GLY A 174 17.38 1.01 -6.38
C GLY A 174 17.98 1.56 -7.67
N LEU A 175 19.24 2.00 -7.66
CA LEU A 175 19.94 2.61 -8.82
C LEU A 175 20.79 1.63 -9.64
N ARG A 176 20.59 0.32 -9.42
CA ARG A 176 21.31 -0.72 -10.16
C ARG A 176 20.47 -1.20 -11.33
N ILE A 177 21.03 -1.13 -12.53
CA ILE A 177 20.39 -1.68 -13.73
C ILE A 177 20.83 -3.14 -13.86
N SER A 178 19.85 -4.04 -13.78
CA SER A 178 20.05 -5.47 -13.98
C SER A 178 19.35 -5.90 -15.27
N TYR A 179 20.13 -6.44 -16.22
CA TYR A 179 19.66 -6.86 -17.55
C TYR A 179 18.73 -8.10 -17.47
N ARG A 180 18.87 -8.94 -16.43
CA ARG A 180 17.97 -10.05 -16.09
C ARG A 180 17.84 -10.16 -14.56
N LYS A 181 16.60 -10.30 -14.07
CA LYS A 181 16.29 -10.24 -12.63
C LYS A 181 16.82 -11.48 -11.89
N SER A 182 17.80 -11.29 -11.00
CA SER A 182 18.26 -12.34 -10.09
C SER A 182 17.26 -12.58 -8.94
N ARG A 183 17.37 -13.74 -8.26
CA ARG A 183 16.58 -14.04 -7.04
C ARG A 183 16.69 -12.93 -5.99
N SER A 184 17.83 -12.25 -5.92
CA SER A 184 18.07 -11.10 -5.02
C SER A 184 17.18 -9.89 -5.36
N GLY A 185 16.93 -9.61 -6.64
CA GLY A 185 16.05 -8.52 -7.06
C GLY A 185 14.58 -8.73 -6.71
N SER A 186 14.13 -9.99 -6.68
CA SER A 186 12.79 -10.35 -6.17
C SER A 186 12.70 -10.27 -4.65
N LEU A 187 13.75 -10.68 -3.92
CA LEU A 187 13.83 -10.55 -2.47
C LEU A 187 13.80 -9.09 -2.02
N LYS A 188 14.52 -8.20 -2.71
CA LYS A 188 14.48 -6.75 -2.44
C LYS A 188 13.08 -6.16 -2.63
N ASN A 189 12.35 -6.58 -3.68
CA ASN A 189 10.96 -6.17 -3.87
C ASN A 189 10.04 -6.74 -2.77
N LEU A 190 10.25 -7.98 -2.36
CA LEU A 190 9.52 -8.60 -1.25
C LEU A 190 9.76 -7.83 0.07
N LEU A 191 11.00 -7.44 0.37
CA LEU A 191 11.31 -6.60 1.52
C LEU A 191 10.65 -5.23 1.45
N LYS A 192 10.56 -4.61 0.26
CA LYS A 192 9.78 -3.37 0.09
C LYS A 192 8.30 -3.59 0.40
N ILE A 193 7.72 -4.70 -0.05
CA ILE A 193 6.32 -5.07 0.24
C ILE A 193 6.13 -5.32 1.73
N LEU A 194 7.04 -6.06 2.38
CA LEU A 194 7.02 -6.29 3.83
C LEU A 194 7.18 -4.99 4.62
N ALA A 195 7.98 -4.04 4.14
CA ALA A 195 8.09 -2.72 4.76
C ALA A 195 6.79 -1.90 4.63
N ILE A 196 6.05 -2.04 3.51
CA ILE A 196 4.69 -1.46 3.38
C ILE A 196 3.73 -2.12 4.37
N PHE A 197 3.81 -3.45 4.53
CA PHE A 197 3.02 -4.16 5.53
C PHE A 197 3.36 -3.72 6.95
N ALA A 198 4.63 -3.49 7.26
CA ALA A 198 5.07 -2.98 8.56
C ALA A 198 4.56 -1.55 8.80
N PHE A 199 4.64 -0.66 7.80
CA PHE A 199 4.08 0.70 7.88
C PHE A 199 2.59 0.68 8.24
N MET A 200 1.85 -0.19 7.57
CA MET A 200 0.42 -0.38 7.76
C MET A 200 0.08 -1.03 9.11
N GLY A 201 0.80 -2.09 9.48
CA GLY A 201 0.68 -2.72 10.79
C GLY A 201 0.95 -1.75 11.93
N LEU A 202 1.86 -0.80 11.75
CA LEU A 202 2.14 0.23 12.75
C LEU A 202 1.03 1.30 12.82
N PHE A 203 0.49 1.77 11.69
CA PHE A 203 -0.66 2.70 11.68
C PHE A 203 -1.87 2.14 12.45
N TYR A 204 -2.23 0.89 12.17
CA TYR A 204 -3.33 0.23 12.84
C TYR A 204 -2.96 -0.19 14.27
N GLY A 205 -1.73 -0.63 14.49
CA GLY A 205 -1.18 -0.89 15.82
C GLY A 205 -1.36 0.32 16.73
N VAL A 206 -0.97 1.51 16.27
CA VAL A 206 -1.15 2.76 17.04
C VAL A 206 -2.62 3.10 17.24
N SER A 207 -3.48 2.96 16.23
CA SER A 207 -4.92 3.22 16.34
C SER A 207 -5.63 2.32 17.35
N TYR A 208 -5.29 1.02 17.38
CA TYR A 208 -5.94 0.03 18.25
C TYR A 208 -5.25 -0.14 19.60
N MET A 209 -3.96 0.17 19.70
CA MET A 209 -3.27 0.23 20.99
C MET A 209 -3.62 1.47 21.79
N GLN A 210 -4.43 2.43 21.31
CA GLN A 210 -4.81 3.60 22.10
C GLN A 210 -5.43 3.21 23.46
N GLY A 211 -6.35 2.23 23.45
CA GLY A 211 -6.96 1.70 24.68
C GLY A 211 -5.94 0.97 25.56
N TYR A 212 -5.09 0.12 24.96
CA TYR A 212 -4.03 -0.57 25.71
C TYR A 212 -2.98 0.39 26.31
N ILE A 213 -2.57 1.41 25.56
CA ILE A 213 -1.66 2.48 25.99
C ILE A 213 -2.32 3.31 27.09
N GLN A 214 -3.64 3.52 27.04
CA GLN A 214 -4.38 4.19 28.11
C GLN A 214 -4.40 3.35 29.38
N GLU A 215 -4.67 2.04 29.28
CA GLU A 215 -4.74 1.13 30.43
C GLU A 215 -3.37 0.77 31.02
N HIS A 216 -2.30 0.84 30.23
CA HIS A 216 -0.95 0.42 30.62
C HIS A 216 0.11 1.53 30.39
N SER A 217 -0.31 2.79 30.51
CA SER A 217 0.52 3.96 30.19
C SER A 217 1.87 3.95 30.91
N GLU A 218 1.90 3.57 32.19
CA GLU A 218 3.12 3.48 32.99
C GLU A 218 4.12 2.44 32.46
N LYS A 219 3.65 1.24 32.10
CA LYS A 219 4.53 0.18 31.57
C LYS A 219 5.10 0.57 30.22
N VAL A 220 4.26 1.14 29.35
CA VAL A 220 4.68 1.62 28.03
C VAL A 220 5.67 2.77 28.18
N ALA A 221 5.40 3.75 29.04
CA ALA A 221 6.30 4.86 29.29
C ALA A 221 7.61 4.44 29.94
N ALA A 222 7.63 3.41 30.78
CA ALA A 222 8.86 2.85 31.33
C ALA A 222 9.76 2.27 30.22
N VAL A 223 9.19 1.58 29.23
CA VAL A 223 9.92 1.09 28.05
C VAL A 223 10.42 2.26 27.20
N ILE A 224 9.57 3.25 26.93
CA ILE A 224 9.92 4.45 26.17
C ILE A 224 11.06 5.22 26.87
N GLY A 225 10.98 5.37 28.20
CA GLY A 225 12.00 6.04 29.01
C GLY A 225 13.36 5.35 28.92
N ARG A 226 13.39 4.00 28.99
CA ARG A 226 14.61 3.19 28.84
C ARG A 226 15.27 3.36 27.48
N TYR A 227 14.50 3.53 26.42
CA TYR A 227 15.00 3.70 25.04
C TYR A 227 14.87 5.13 24.52
N SER A 228 14.76 6.13 25.41
CA SER A 228 14.49 7.54 25.08
C SER A 228 15.56 8.23 24.22
N ILE A 229 16.66 7.55 23.89
CA ILE A 229 17.70 8.03 22.96
C ILE A 229 17.39 7.64 21.51
N ALA A 230 16.57 6.60 21.29
CA ALA A 230 16.20 6.10 19.97
C ALA A 230 14.86 6.70 19.50
N TYR A 231 14.82 7.24 18.28
CA TYR A 231 13.56 7.66 17.66
C TYR A 231 12.63 6.44 17.45
N PRO A 232 11.31 6.53 17.70
CA PRO A 232 10.52 7.73 18.05
C PRO A 232 10.46 8.03 19.55
N PHE A 233 11.04 7.18 20.39
CA PHE A 233 10.95 7.26 21.86
C PHE A 233 11.62 8.51 22.43
N THR A 234 12.50 9.16 21.66
CA THR A 234 13.06 10.48 21.96
C THR A 234 12.01 11.58 22.16
N ILE A 235 10.80 11.41 21.64
CA ILE A 235 9.68 12.35 21.86
C ILE A 235 9.28 12.42 23.33
N SER A 236 9.56 11.39 24.14
CA SER A 236 9.40 11.47 25.59
C SER A 236 10.16 12.60 26.26
N SER A 237 11.23 13.10 25.62
CA SER A 237 12.00 14.23 26.13
C SER A 237 11.25 15.57 26.04
N ILE A 238 10.09 15.69 25.37
CA ILE A 238 9.41 16.99 25.21
C ILE A 238 9.05 17.68 26.53
N PHE A 239 8.89 16.92 27.62
CA PHE A 239 8.64 17.47 28.97
C PHE A 239 9.94 17.82 29.74
N ASP A 240 11.11 17.55 29.16
CA ASP A 240 12.43 18.06 29.58
C ASP A 240 13.05 18.87 28.41
N PRO A 241 12.67 20.16 28.26
CA PRO A 241 13.00 20.96 27.09
C PRO A 241 14.50 21.06 26.79
N LYS A 242 15.35 21.14 27.83
CA LYS A 242 16.81 21.25 27.65
C LYS A 242 17.36 19.98 27.02
N LYS A 243 17.00 18.82 27.56
CA LYS A 243 17.40 17.52 27.02
C LYS A 243 16.85 17.32 25.60
N SER A 244 15.58 17.69 25.37
CA SER A 244 14.93 17.58 24.06
C SER A 244 15.65 18.39 22.99
N VAL A 245 15.99 19.66 23.28
CA VAL A 245 16.71 20.53 22.33
C VAL A 245 18.10 19.98 22.01
N VAL A 246 18.86 19.53 23.02
CA VAL A 246 20.18 18.93 22.79
C VAL A 246 20.07 17.68 21.90
N MET A 247 19.11 16.81 22.19
CA MET A 247 18.87 15.61 21.38
C MET A 247 18.43 15.94 19.95
N LEU A 248 17.54 16.93 19.77
CA LEU A 248 17.12 17.42 18.45
C LEU A 248 18.32 17.88 17.63
N LEU A 249 19.20 18.70 18.21
CA LEU A 249 20.39 19.21 17.52
C LEU A 249 21.33 18.07 17.10
N LEU A 250 21.56 17.09 17.97
CA LEU A 250 22.37 15.91 17.65
C LEU A 250 21.76 15.11 16.49
N TYR A 251 20.46 14.84 16.53
CA TYR A 251 19.75 14.13 15.46
C TYR A 251 19.83 14.90 14.14
N VAL A 252 19.58 16.21 14.16
CA VAL A 252 19.67 17.07 12.98
C VAL A 252 21.08 17.04 12.39
N ALA A 253 22.12 17.19 13.21
CA ALA A 253 23.51 17.15 12.76
C ALA A 253 23.87 15.83 12.07
N VAL A 254 23.47 14.69 12.66
CA VAL A 254 23.72 13.36 12.10
C VAL A 254 22.94 13.16 10.80
N PHE A 255 21.63 13.40 10.81
CA PHE A 255 20.79 13.09 9.65
C PHE A 255 20.97 14.06 8.50
N ILE A 256 21.26 15.36 8.72
CA ILE A 256 21.64 16.27 7.63
C ILE A 256 22.94 15.82 6.96
N SER A 257 23.93 15.40 7.75
CA SER A 257 25.22 14.91 7.21
C SER A 257 25.01 13.66 6.36
N LEU A 258 24.24 12.69 6.87
CA LEU A 258 23.89 11.47 6.14
C LEU A 258 23.05 11.76 4.89
N TYR A 259 22.13 12.73 4.98
CA TYR A 259 21.28 13.16 3.88
C TYR A 259 22.11 13.71 2.72
N GLN A 260 23.08 14.59 2.98
CA GLN A 260 23.96 15.11 1.94
C GLN A 260 24.78 14.01 1.26
N LEU A 261 25.29 13.04 2.04
CA LEU A 261 26.01 11.88 1.49
C LEU A 261 25.08 11.00 0.62
N ALA A 262 23.85 10.76 1.08
CA ALA A 262 22.86 9.99 0.36
C ALA A 262 22.49 10.66 -0.97
N LEU A 263 22.24 11.98 -0.98
CA LEU A 263 21.94 12.75 -2.19
C LEU A 263 23.05 12.62 -3.24
N LYS A 264 24.31 12.77 -2.84
CA LYS A 264 25.47 12.62 -3.75
C LYS A 264 25.48 11.24 -4.41
N ARG A 265 25.30 10.18 -3.60
CA ARG A 265 25.24 8.80 -4.11
C ARG A 265 24.05 8.56 -5.03
N VAL A 266 22.89 9.13 -4.71
CA VAL A 266 21.69 9.04 -5.55
C VAL A 266 21.94 9.71 -6.89
N TRP A 267 22.51 10.92 -6.91
CA TRP A 267 22.80 11.62 -8.16
C TRP A 267 23.79 10.87 -9.03
N SER A 268 24.90 10.38 -8.46
CA SER A 268 25.88 9.60 -9.20
C SER A 268 25.27 8.33 -9.80
N GLY A 269 24.36 7.65 -9.08
CA GLY A 269 23.72 6.45 -9.60
C GLY A 269 22.62 6.70 -10.63
N ILE A 270 22.06 7.92 -10.71
CA ILE A 270 21.14 8.32 -11.78
C ILE A 270 21.90 8.67 -13.06
N LEU A 271 23.03 9.39 -12.92
CA LEU A 271 23.91 9.74 -14.04
C LEU A 271 24.54 8.48 -14.65
N GLU A 272 25.15 7.66 -13.80
CA GLU A 272 25.86 6.44 -14.18
C GLU A 272 25.32 5.24 -13.40
N PRO A 273 24.21 4.66 -13.85
CA PRO A 273 23.64 3.50 -13.19
C PRO A 273 24.62 2.32 -13.26
N LYS A 274 24.91 1.75 -12.09
CA LYS A 274 25.80 0.58 -11.99
C LYS A 274 25.15 -0.61 -12.70
N LEU A 275 25.83 -1.13 -13.72
CA LEU A 275 25.48 -2.38 -14.38
C LEU A 275 25.90 -3.55 -13.47
N GLU A 276 24.93 -4.30 -12.96
CA GLU A 276 25.23 -5.63 -12.40
C GLU A 276 25.40 -6.59 -13.59
N SER A 277 26.64 -6.80 -14.03
CA SER A 277 26.94 -7.79 -15.07
C SER A 277 26.78 -9.20 -14.49
N GLU A 278 25.62 -9.81 -14.71
CA GLU A 278 25.49 -11.26 -14.53
C GLU A 278 25.95 -11.97 -15.79
N LYS A 279 26.70 -13.07 -15.62
CA LYS A 279 27.04 -14.00 -16.70
C LYS A 279 25.77 -14.33 -17.48
N THR A 280 25.80 -14.12 -18.79
CA THR A 280 24.73 -14.40 -19.74
C THR A 280 24.37 -15.88 -19.73
N LYS A 281 23.49 -16.31 -18.82
CA LYS A 281 22.77 -17.57 -19.00
C LYS A 281 21.68 -17.33 -20.03
N THR A 282 22.01 -17.59 -21.29
CA THR A 282 21.05 -17.68 -22.39
C THR A 282 20.12 -18.85 -22.14
N SER A 283 18.94 -18.58 -21.60
CA SER A 283 17.86 -19.57 -21.57
C SER A 283 17.28 -19.66 -22.97
N LYS A 284 17.40 -20.82 -23.64
CA LYS A 284 16.66 -21.08 -24.87
C LYS A 284 15.17 -20.86 -24.60
N PHE A 285 14.51 -20.08 -25.45
CA PHE A 285 13.05 -19.97 -25.41
C PHE A 285 12.48 -21.37 -25.62
N ARG A 286 11.85 -21.94 -24.59
CA ARG A 286 11.02 -23.13 -24.74
C ARG A 286 9.58 -22.64 -24.79
N ALA A 287 8.91 -22.85 -25.91
CA ALA A 287 7.46 -22.77 -25.96
C ALA A 287 6.92 -23.79 -24.94
N SER A 288 6.30 -23.31 -23.87
CA SER A 288 5.61 -24.20 -22.94
C SER A 288 4.25 -24.54 -23.52
N LEU A 289 3.80 -25.78 -23.34
CA LEU A 289 2.42 -26.22 -23.63
C LEU A 289 1.39 -25.63 -22.65
N GLY A 290 1.70 -24.51 -22.00
CA GLY A 290 0.82 -23.88 -21.03
C GLY A 290 -0.42 -23.31 -21.73
N GLY A 291 -1.60 -23.55 -21.16
CA GLY A 291 -2.85 -22.95 -21.64
C GLY A 291 -2.77 -21.42 -21.62
N LYS A 292 -3.41 -20.78 -22.62
CA LYS A 292 -3.40 -19.32 -22.81
C LYS A 292 -3.77 -18.55 -21.53
N VAL A 293 -4.82 -19.00 -20.84
CA VAL A 293 -5.31 -18.42 -19.58
C VAL A 293 -4.24 -18.46 -18.48
N LEU A 294 -3.64 -19.63 -18.23
CA LEU A 294 -2.63 -19.80 -17.18
C LEU A 294 -1.39 -18.95 -17.45
N ASN A 295 -0.92 -18.89 -18.69
CA ASN A 295 0.25 -18.09 -19.06
C ASN A 295 -0.01 -16.59 -18.89
N LEU A 296 -1.22 -16.12 -19.22
CA LEU A 296 -1.62 -14.73 -18.96
C LEU A 296 -1.72 -14.45 -17.46
N THR A 297 -2.31 -15.36 -16.66
CA THR A 297 -2.36 -15.23 -15.21
C THR A 297 -0.97 -15.16 -14.58
N LEU A 298 -0.06 -16.05 -14.97
CA LEU A 298 1.32 -16.06 -14.47
C LEU A 298 2.08 -14.80 -14.88
N LYS A 299 1.84 -14.29 -16.09
CA LYS A 299 2.38 -13.01 -16.55
C LYS A 299 1.89 -11.87 -15.67
N ASP A 300 0.57 -11.77 -15.42
CA ASP A 300 -0.03 -10.72 -14.61
C ASP A 300 0.55 -10.72 -13.18
N LEU A 301 0.55 -11.88 -12.52
CA LEU A 301 1.13 -12.04 -11.18
C LEU A 301 2.60 -11.62 -11.14
N LYS A 302 3.39 -12.00 -12.16
CA LYS A 302 4.80 -11.62 -12.25
C LYS A 302 4.98 -10.11 -12.43
N ILE A 303 4.09 -9.44 -13.17
CA ILE A 303 4.12 -7.99 -13.34
C ILE A 303 3.68 -7.27 -12.06
N ILE A 304 2.62 -7.74 -11.40
CA ILE A 304 2.11 -7.21 -10.13
C ILE A 304 3.22 -7.27 -9.07
N LEU A 305 3.84 -8.44 -8.86
CA LEU A 305 4.95 -8.61 -7.92
C LEU A 305 6.21 -7.79 -8.30
N ARG A 306 6.33 -7.38 -9.58
CA ARG A 306 7.42 -6.52 -10.04
C ARG A 306 7.16 -5.04 -9.78
N LYS A 307 5.92 -4.57 -9.94
CA LYS A 307 5.53 -3.16 -9.84
C LYS A 307 4.85 -2.90 -8.50
N THR A 308 5.61 -2.41 -7.53
CA THR A 308 5.14 -2.16 -6.15
C THR A 308 3.84 -1.34 -6.08
N ALA A 309 3.63 -0.38 -6.99
CA ALA A 309 2.40 0.41 -7.04
C ALA A 309 1.13 -0.42 -7.36
N MET A 310 1.25 -1.51 -8.12
CA MET A 310 0.12 -2.41 -8.42
C MET A 310 -0.22 -3.33 -7.25
N ILE A 311 0.76 -3.58 -6.38
CA ILE A 311 0.57 -4.45 -5.22
C ILE A 311 -0.39 -3.79 -4.23
N THR A 312 -0.38 -2.46 -4.12
CA THR A 312 -1.23 -1.69 -3.20
C THR A 312 -2.72 -2.06 -3.29
N GLY A 313 -3.26 -2.33 -4.49
CA GLY A 313 -4.64 -2.77 -4.65
C GLY A 313 -4.95 -4.13 -4.00
N PHE A 314 -3.96 -5.02 -3.96
CA PHE A 314 -4.04 -6.33 -3.29
C PHE A 314 -3.75 -6.27 -1.79
N LEU A 315 -3.22 -5.15 -1.29
CA LEU A 315 -2.95 -4.97 0.13
C LEU A 315 -4.19 -4.54 0.91
N MET A 316 -5.20 -3.97 0.25
CA MET A 316 -6.49 -3.56 0.85
C MET A 316 -7.14 -4.61 1.76
N PRO A 317 -7.36 -5.87 1.30
CA PRO A 317 -7.92 -6.91 2.18
C PRO A 317 -7.09 -7.16 3.45
N ILE A 318 -5.77 -7.03 3.37
CA ILE A 318 -4.88 -7.21 4.52
C ILE A 318 -5.01 -6.03 5.47
N TYR A 319 -5.19 -4.81 4.96
CA TYR A 319 -5.39 -3.61 5.77
C TYR A 319 -6.63 -3.70 6.67
N VAL A 320 -7.71 -4.28 6.15
CA VAL A 320 -8.97 -4.41 6.89
C VAL A 320 -8.87 -5.49 7.97
N LEU A 321 -8.14 -6.58 7.71
CA LEU A 321 -8.17 -7.77 8.55
C LEU A 321 -6.99 -7.91 9.52
N LEU A 322 -5.83 -7.34 9.20
CA LEU A 322 -4.64 -7.44 10.05
C LEU A 322 -4.91 -7.05 11.53
N PRO A 323 -5.65 -5.97 11.85
CA PRO A 323 -5.92 -5.62 13.23
C PRO A 323 -6.74 -6.69 13.95
N GLN A 324 -7.76 -7.24 13.28
CA GLN A 324 -8.65 -8.26 13.83
C GLN A 324 -7.92 -9.59 14.04
N ILE A 325 -6.98 -9.93 13.14
CA ILE A 325 -6.09 -11.09 13.28
C ILE A 325 -5.19 -10.91 14.51
N LEU A 326 -4.58 -9.75 14.70
CA LEU A 326 -3.71 -9.48 15.86
C LEU A 326 -4.48 -9.56 17.17
N MET A 327 -5.68 -8.99 17.25
CA MET A 327 -6.55 -9.10 18.43
C MET A 327 -6.91 -10.56 18.74
N THR A 328 -7.16 -11.36 17.70
CA THR A 328 -7.47 -12.79 17.84
C THR A 328 -6.28 -13.58 18.39
N ILE A 329 -5.07 -13.29 17.91
CA ILE A 329 -3.83 -13.89 18.40
C ILE A 329 -3.61 -13.52 19.87
N GLN A 330 -3.83 -12.26 20.23
CA GLN A 330 -3.71 -11.79 21.62
C GLN A 330 -4.73 -12.42 22.56
N SER A 331 -5.99 -12.55 22.12
CA SER A 331 -7.03 -13.22 22.90
C SER A 331 -6.85 -14.73 22.97
N GLY A 332 -5.92 -15.30 22.20
CA GLY A 332 -5.65 -16.75 22.16
C GLY A 332 -6.83 -17.59 21.69
N ASN A 333 -7.77 -17.01 20.94
CA ASN A 333 -9.01 -17.67 20.54
C ASN A 333 -9.51 -17.14 19.19
N LEU A 334 -9.66 -18.06 18.22
CA LEU A 334 -10.30 -17.82 16.93
C LEU A 334 -11.47 -18.80 16.73
N SER A 335 -12.70 -18.36 17.03
CA SER A 335 -13.88 -19.18 16.77
C SER A 335 -14.10 -19.40 15.27
N ILE A 336 -14.70 -20.55 14.91
CA ILE A 336 -15.03 -20.89 13.52
C ILE A 336 -15.83 -19.76 12.87
N MET A 337 -16.83 -19.22 13.57
CA MET A 337 -17.67 -18.13 13.04
C MET A 337 -16.89 -16.85 12.77
N ARG A 338 -15.93 -16.49 13.64
CA ARG A 338 -15.05 -15.33 13.41
C ARG A 338 -14.11 -15.56 12.23
N ALA A 339 -13.57 -16.78 12.08
CA ALA A 339 -12.78 -17.16 10.91
C ALA A 339 -13.62 -17.09 9.61
N THR A 340 -14.87 -17.55 9.66
CA THR A 340 -15.83 -17.43 8.56
C THR A 340 -16.01 -15.96 8.16
N TYR A 341 -16.26 -15.06 9.12
CA TYR A 341 -16.37 -13.62 8.81
C TYR A 341 -15.10 -13.04 8.16
N PHE A 342 -13.91 -13.44 8.62
CA PHE A 342 -12.66 -13.01 7.99
C PHE A 342 -12.56 -13.46 6.53
N LEU A 343 -12.96 -14.71 6.22
CA LEU A 343 -12.98 -15.24 4.86
C LEU A 343 -13.98 -14.49 3.96
N PHE A 344 -15.16 -14.15 4.46
CA PHE A 344 -16.15 -13.35 3.71
C PHE A 344 -15.65 -11.92 3.45
N ILE A 345 -15.04 -11.27 4.45
CA ILE A 345 -14.41 -9.96 4.28
C ILE A 345 -13.31 -10.04 3.21
N LEU A 346 -12.43 -11.05 3.25
CA LEU A 346 -11.39 -11.24 2.22
C LEU A 346 -11.98 -11.37 0.81
N GLY A 347 -13.08 -12.12 0.67
CA GLY A 347 -13.74 -12.26 -0.62
C GLY A 347 -14.28 -10.92 -1.15
N VAL A 348 -14.92 -10.09 -0.31
CA VAL A 348 -15.41 -8.75 -0.71
C VAL A 348 -14.24 -7.84 -1.09
N PHE A 349 -13.19 -7.82 -0.27
CA PHE A 349 -11.99 -7.03 -0.52
C PHE A 349 -11.07 -7.61 -1.59
N THR A 350 -11.52 -8.62 -2.34
CA THR A 350 -10.87 -9.01 -3.61
C THR A 350 -11.10 -7.93 -4.68
N ILE A 351 -12.22 -7.18 -4.63
CA ILE A 351 -12.65 -6.18 -5.63
C ILE A 351 -11.60 -5.10 -5.96
N PRO A 352 -10.95 -4.45 -4.96
CA PRO A 352 -9.88 -3.49 -5.24
C PRO A 352 -8.72 -4.05 -6.08
N GLY A 353 -8.51 -5.37 -6.07
CA GLY A 353 -7.52 -6.05 -6.91
C GLY A 353 -7.82 -5.94 -8.42
N ALA A 354 -9.08 -5.69 -8.82
CA ALA A 354 -9.45 -5.51 -10.22
C ALA A 354 -8.74 -4.33 -10.86
N ASP A 355 -8.62 -3.20 -10.14
CA ASP A 355 -7.93 -2.01 -10.63
C ASP A 355 -6.46 -2.32 -10.98
N ALA A 356 -5.79 -3.06 -10.11
CA ALA A 356 -4.40 -3.45 -10.31
C ALA A 356 -4.25 -4.36 -11.54
N VAL A 357 -5.10 -5.39 -11.65
CA VAL A 357 -5.06 -6.44 -12.69
C VAL A 357 -5.39 -5.88 -14.08
N LEU A 358 -6.37 -4.97 -14.16
CA LEU A 358 -6.79 -4.34 -15.41
C LEU A 358 -5.75 -3.34 -15.92
N LYS A 359 -5.05 -2.64 -15.01
CA LYS A 359 -3.97 -1.68 -15.36
C LYS A 359 -2.65 -2.35 -15.76
N VAL A 360 -2.46 -3.65 -15.51
CA VAL A 360 -1.24 -4.38 -15.91
C VAL A 360 -0.94 -4.22 -17.40
N GLU A 361 -1.97 -4.30 -18.23
CA GLU A 361 -1.86 -4.43 -19.69
C GLU A 361 -1.97 -3.12 -20.46
N GLY A 362 -2.08 -1.99 -19.74
CA GLY A 362 -2.38 -0.72 -20.37
C GLY A 362 -1.52 -0.37 -21.58
N LYS A 363 -0.23 -0.63 -21.51
CA LYS A 363 0.73 -0.29 -22.58
C LYS A 363 0.88 -1.34 -23.67
N VAL A 364 0.26 -2.51 -23.48
CA VAL A 364 0.45 -3.70 -24.32
C VAL A 364 -0.89 -4.15 -24.91
N LEU A 365 -1.98 -3.39 -24.68
CA LEU A 365 -3.32 -3.74 -25.13
C LEU A 365 -3.37 -3.96 -26.64
N ASP A 366 -2.74 -3.07 -27.42
CA ASP A 366 -2.70 -3.19 -28.88
C ASP A 366 -1.95 -4.44 -29.34
N PHE A 367 -0.90 -4.82 -28.61
CA PHE A 367 -0.20 -6.09 -28.84
C PHE A 367 -1.06 -7.29 -28.41
N LEU A 368 -1.78 -7.22 -27.29
CA LEU A 368 -2.69 -8.29 -26.86
C LEU A 368 -3.81 -8.51 -27.86
N LYS A 369 -4.33 -7.46 -28.50
CA LYS A 369 -5.34 -7.56 -29.58
C LYS A 369 -4.81 -8.35 -30.78
N SER A 370 -3.51 -8.34 -31.03
CA SER A 370 -2.87 -9.12 -32.10
C SER A 370 -2.68 -10.61 -31.76
N LEU A 371 -2.85 -11.00 -30.50
CA LEU A 371 -2.73 -12.40 -30.09
C LEU A 371 -4.06 -13.15 -30.32
N PRO A 372 -4.03 -14.47 -30.59
CA PRO A 372 -5.22 -15.29 -30.75
C PRO A 372 -5.87 -15.58 -29.38
N LEU A 373 -6.37 -14.53 -28.72
CA LEU A 373 -7.01 -14.56 -27.41
C LEU A 373 -8.48 -14.20 -27.54
N THR A 374 -9.36 -15.06 -27.02
CA THR A 374 -10.78 -14.72 -26.89
C THR A 374 -11.01 -13.81 -25.68
N LYS A 375 -12.08 -13.01 -25.74
CA LYS A 375 -12.50 -12.15 -24.62
C LYS A 375 -12.70 -12.94 -23.33
N ARG A 376 -13.32 -14.12 -23.43
CA ARG A 376 -13.54 -15.04 -22.33
C ARG A 376 -12.24 -15.53 -21.70
N GLU A 377 -11.28 -15.98 -22.52
CA GLU A 377 -9.95 -16.39 -22.04
C GLU A 377 -9.22 -15.24 -21.32
N TYR A 378 -9.34 -14.02 -21.84
CA TYR A 378 -8.78 -12.83 -21.20
C TYR A 378 -9.46 -12.54 -19.85
N ALA A 379 -10.79 -12.49 -19.80
CA ALA A 379 -11.56 -12.22 -18.60
C ALA A 379 -11.33 -13.28 -17.51
N LEU A 380 -11.26 -14.56 -17.89
CA LEU A 380 -10.92 -15.67 -16.98
C LEU A 380 -9.50 -15.51 -16.40
N SER A 381 -8.52 -15.15 -17.23
CA SER A 381 -7.15 -14.87 -16.78
C SER A 381 -7.13 -13.73 -15.75
N LYS A 382 -7.88 -12.65 -16.01
CA LYS A 382 -7.96 -11.51 -15.08
C LYS A 382 -8.63 -11.89 -13.76
N ALA A 383 -9.70 -12.66 -13.81
CA ALA A 383 -10.36 -13.16 -12.62
C ALA A 383 -9.43 -14.04 -11.77
N LEU A 384 -8.69 -14.96 -12.38
CA LEU A 384 -7.73 -15.81 -11.67
C LEU A 384 -6.56 -15.00 -11.09
N SER A 385 -6.06 -14.02 -11.84
CA SER A 385 -4.99 -13.13 -11.35
C SER A 385 -5.41 -12.33 -10.12
N MET A 386 -6.67 -11.90 -10.10
CA MET A 386 -7.27 -11.16 -9.00
C MET A 386 -7.51 -12.02 -7.75
N SER A 387 -7.82 -13.31 -7.93
CA SER A 387 -8.19 -14.22 -6.83
C SER A 387 -7.00 -14.83 -6.09
N VAL A 388 -5.82 -14.94 -6.71
CA VAL A 388 -4.67 -15.67 -6.15
C VAL A 388 -4.19 -15.12 -4.81
N ILE A 389 -4.01 -13.80 -4.68
CA ILE A 389 -3.54 -13.21 -3.42
C ILE A 389 -4.59 -13.38 -2.30
N PRO A 390 -5.88 -13.06 -2.51
CA PRO A 390 -6.93 -13.35 -1.54
C PRO A 390 -7.03 -14.83 -1.15
N MET A 391 -6.88 -15.77 -2.09
CA MET A 391 -6.84 -17.22 -1.76
C MET A 391 -5.70 -17.57 -0.81
N LEU A 392 -4.48 -17.03 -1.06
CA LEU A 392 -3.34 -17.26 -0.17
C LEU A 392 -3.61 -16.70 1.23
N LEU A 393 -4.20 -15.51 1.32
CA LEU A 393 -4.57 -14.91 2.61
C LEU A 393 -5.66 -15.72 3.32
N SER A 394 -6.68 -16.18 2.60
CA SER A 394 -7.72 -17.06 3.14
C SER A 394 -7.13 -18.37 3.65
N GLY A 395 -6.13 -18.92 2.96
CA GLY A 395 -5.37 -20.07 3.43
C GLY A 395 -4.64 -19.81 4.76
N LEU A 396 -4.02 -18.64 4.92
CA LEU A 396 -3.38 -18.26 6.19
C LEU A 396 -4.40 -18.11 7.33
N ILE A 397 -5.58 -17.53 7.05
CA ILE A 397 -6.68 -17.47 8.03
C ILE A 397 -7.15 -18.86 8.43
N LEU A 398 -7.32 -19.78 7.47
CA LEU A 398 -7.70 -21.16 7.77
C LEU A 398 -6.66 -21.85 8.64
N ILE A 399 -5.36 -21.72 8.30
CA ILE A 399 -4.27 -22.31 9.08
C ILE A 399 -4.33 -21.80 10.53
N LEU A 400 -4.53 -20.50 10.71
CA LEU A 400 -4.68 -19.89 12.03
C LEU A 400 -5.93 -20.43 12.76
N ALA A 401 -7.07 -20.57 12.06
CA ALA A 401 -8.30 -21.10 12.65
C ALA A 401 -8.16 -22.55 13.07
N VAL A 402 -7.54 -23.40 12.23
CA VAL A 402 -7.29 -24.82 12.52
C VAL A 402 -6.32 -24.99 13.69
N TYR A 403 -5.36 -24.07 13.85
CA TYR A 403 -4.46 -24.06 15.01
C TYR A 403 -5.21 -23.89 16.34
N TYR A 404 -6.28 -23.08 16.37
CA TYR A 404 -7.10 -22.87 17.58
C TYR A 404 -8.27 -23.85 17.72
N ASP A 405 -8.90 -24.25 16.61
CA ASP A 405 -9.98 -25.23 16.57
C ASP A 405 -9.87 -26.10 15.31
N PRO A 406 -9.49 -27.39 15.44
CA PRO A 406 -9.35 -28.31 14.31
C PRO A 406 -10.64 -28.46 13.46
N LYS A 407 -11.83 -28.22 14.04
CA LYS A 407 -13.11 -28.28 13.30
C LYS A 407 -13.19 -27.18 12.24
N ALA A 408 -12.40 -26.11 12.34
CA ALA A 408 -12.31 -25.06 11.34
C ALA A 408 -11.89 -25.56 9.95
N LEU A 409 -11.34 -26.78 9.83
CA LEU A 409 -11.05 -27.41 8.54
C LEU A 409 -12.27 -27.45 7.60
N ILE A 410 -13.49 -27.46 8.16
CA ILE A 410 -14.73 -27.35 7.38
C ILE A 410 -14.76 -26.12 6.47
N LEU A 411 -14.06 -25.04 6.83
CA LEU A 411 -14.00 -23.79 6.07
C LEU A 411 -13.09 -23.85 4.83
N PHE A 412 -12.37 -24.97 4.60
CA PHE A 412 -11.44 -25.12 3.47
C PHE A 412 -12.03 -24.73 2.10
N PRO A 413 -13.28 -25.10 1.74
CA PRO A 413 -13.85 -24.72 0.45
C PRO A 413 -13.95 -23.19 0.24
N TYR A 414 -14.16 -22.41 1.31
CA TYR A 414 -14.27 -20.95 1.20
C TYR A 414 -12.97 -20.27 0.76
N ILE A 415 -11.80 -20.92 0.95
CA ILE A 415 -10.51 -20.38 0.47
C ILE A 415 -10.58 -20.08 -1.02
N PHE A 416 -11.21 -20.97 -1.80
CA PHE A 416 -11.31 -20.84 -3.24
C PHE A 416 -12.64 -20.20 -3.65
N LEU A 417 -13.74 -20.64 -3.04
CA LEU A 417 -15.09 -20.24 -3.47
C LEU A 417 -15.31 -18.73 -3.36
N LEU A 418 -14.94 -18.09 -2.25
CA LEU A 418 -15.26 -16.69 -2.04
C LEU A 418 -14.44 -15.78 -2.97
N PRO A 419 -13.08 -15.87 -3.03
CA PRO A 419 -12.31 -15.06 -3.97
C PRO A 419 -12.67 -15.28 -5.44
N LEU A 420 -12.98 -16.52 -5.84
CA LEU A 420 -13.37 -16.83 -7.22
C LEU A 420 -14.73 -16.23 -7.57
N ASN A 421 -15.73 -16.38 -6.71
CA ASN A 421 -17.06 -15.80 -6.94
C ASN A 421 -16.98 -14.27 -7.08
N ALA A 422 -16.25 -13.60 -6.18
CA ALA A 422 -16.05 -12.15 -6.26
C ALA A 422 -15.32 -11.74 -7.55
N SER A 423 -14.26 -12.47 -7.93
CA SER A 423 -13.47 -12.16 -9.13
C SER A 423 -14.24 -12.43 -10.42
N PHE A 424 -15.02 -13.52 -10.49
CA PHE A 424 -15.82 -13.88 -11.64
C PHE A 424 -16.98 -12.90 -11.81
N LEU A 425 -17.66 -12.52 -10.73
CA LEU A 425 -18.69 -11.48 -10.77
C LEU A 425 -18.12 -10.13 -11.23
N THR A 426 -16.93 -9.77 -10.74
CA THR A 426 -16.25 -8.54 -11.17
C THR A 426 -15.91 -8.55 -12.65
N MET A 427 -15.36 -9.66 -13.16
CA MET A 427 -15.04 -9.76 -14.59
C MET A 427 -16.29 -9.88 -15.46
N ALA A 428 -17.34 -10.55 -15.00
CA ALA A 428 -18.62 -10.63 -15.72
C ALA A 428 -19.25 -9.23 -15.83
N TYR A 429 -19.22 -8.43 -14.76
CA TYR A 429 -19.70 -7.05 -14.79
C TYR A 429 -19.03 -6.21 -15.90
N PHE A 430 -17.72 -6.37 -16.09
CA PHE A 430 -16.99 -5.61 -17.09
C PHE A 430 -16.99 -6.20 -18.49
N PHE A 431 -17.05 -7.53 -18.64
CA PHE A 431 -16.81 -8.21 -19.91
C PHE A 431 -18.04 -8.96 -20.48
N ARG A 432 -19.21 -8.93 -19.83
CA ARG A 432 -20.42 -9.62 -20.31
C ARG A 432 -20.95 -9.15 -21.67
N TYR A 433 -20.75 -7.90 -22.06
CA TYR A 433 -21.36 -7.34 -23.28
C TYR A 433 -20.56 -7.65 -24.54
N GLU A 434 -21.09 -8.49 -25.44
CA GLU A 434 -20.40 -9.07 -26.61
C GLU A 434 -19.78 -8.05 -27.57
N GLU A 435 -20.33 -6.85 -27.71
CA GLU A 435 -19.95 -5.87 -28.73
C GLU A 435 -18.65 -5.07 -28.42
N VAL A 436 -18.05 -5.27 -27.25
CA VAL A 436 -16.82 -4.54 -26.87
C VAL A 436 -15.59 -5.36 -27.27
N GLU A 437 -14.79 -4.82 -28.20
CA GLU A 437 -13.42 -5.28 -28.48
C GLU A 437 -12.64 -5.54 -27.18
N LEU A 438 -11.55 -6.32 -27.24
CA LEU A 438 -10.59 -6.47 -26.15
C LEU A 438 -10.12 -5.09 -25.64
N GLY A 439 -10.81 -4.58 -24.62
CA GLY A 439 -10.65 -3.25 -24.05
C GLY A 439 -10.32 -3.34 -22.57
N ILE A 440 -9.73 -2.27 -22.04
CA ILE A 440 -9.51 -2.15 -20.60
C ILE A 440 -10.66 -1.32 -20.04
N PRO A 441 -11.63 -1.93 -19.33
CA PRO A 441 -12.72 -1.19 -18.72
C PRO A 441 -12.17 -0.17 -17.72
N GLU A 442 -12.86 0.97 -17.60
CA GLU A 442 -12.49 1.98 -16.61
C GLU A 442 -12.95 1.56 -15.22
N PHE A 443 -12.00 1.26 -14.34
CA PHE A 443 -12.30 1.01 -12.94
C PHE A 443 -12.20 2.33 -12.16
N ASN A 444 -13.32 2.81 -11.63
CA ASN A 444 -13.38 4.03 -10.81
C ASN A 444 -14.02 3.71 -9.44
N ILE A 445 -14.01 4.68 -8.52
CA ILE A 445 -14.57 4.51 -7.17
C ILE A 445 -16.07 4.15 -7.22
N GLY A 446 -16.81 4.69 -8.20
CA GLY A 446 -18.23 4.35 -8.39
C GLY A 446 -18.43 2.88 -8.76
N HIS A 447 -17.67 2.37 -9.72
CA HIS A 447 -17.66 0.94 -10.08
C HIS A 447 -17.25 0.07 -8.89
N MET A 448 -16.26 0.51 -8.09
CA MET A 448 -15.87 -0.19 -6.87
C MET A 448 -17.03 -0.32 -5.89
N ILE A 449 -17.77 0.76 -5.62
CA ILE A 449 -18.94 0.75 -4.72
C ILE A 449 -20.02 -0.19 -5.25
N VAL A 450 -20.37 -0.08 -6.54
CA VAL A 450 -21.39 -0.95 -7.17
C VAL A 450 -20.98 -2.42 -7.08
N LEU A 451 -19.73 -2.75 -7.39
CA LEU A 451 -19.21 -4.11 -7.28
C LEU A 451 -19.19 -4.61 -5.84
N MET A 452 -18.86 -3.76 -4.86
CA MET A 452 -18.91 -4.13 -3.44
C MET A 452 -20.33 -4.47 -3.00
N ILE A 453 -21.32 -3.72 -3.49
CA ILE A 453 -22.74 -3.99 -3.23
C ILE A 453 -23.15 -5.32 -3.89
N LEU A 454 -22.82 -5.53 -5.17
CA LEU A 454 -23.18 -6.77 -5.89
C LEU A 454 -22.54 -8.02 -5.30
N VAL A 455 -21.23 -7.97 -4.99
CA VAL A 455 -20.54 -9.08 -4.31
C VAL A 455 -21.08 -9.25 -2.89
N GLY A 456 -21.39 -8.15 -2.19
CA GLY A 456 -22.02 -8.18 -0.87
C GLY A 456 -23.37 -8.88 -0.89
N MET A 457 -24.23 -8.61 -1.88
CA MET A 457 -25.49 -9.33 -2.06
C MET A 457 -25.27 -10.82 -2.34
N LEU A 458 -24.38 -11.15 -3.28
CA LEU A 458 -24.04 -12.54 -3.59
C LEU A 458 -23.57 -13.29 -2.34
N PHE A 459 -22.69 -12.66 -1.57
CA PHE A 459 -22.17 -13.23 -0.34
C PHE A 459 -23.24 -13.32 0.74
N GLY A 460 -24.15 -12.35 0.83
CA GLY A 460 -25.32 -12.45 1.72
C GLY A 460 -26.14 -13.71 1.44
N VAL A 461 -26.37 -14.06 0.17
CA VAL A 461 -27.06 -15.30 -0.21
C VAL A 461 -26.23 -16.54 0.17
N ILE A 462 -24.91 -16.51 -0.03
CA ILE A 462 -24.01 -17.61 0.36
C ILE A 462 -23.95 -17.76 1.89
N THR A 463 -23.98 -16.68 2.68
CA THR A 463 -23.92 -16.70 4.14
C THR A 463 -25.27 -17.04 4.78
N LEU A 464 -26.40 -16.84 4.09
CA LEU A 464 -27.74 -17.06 4.64
C LEU A 464 -27.92 -18.43 5.34
N PRO A 465 -27.47 -19.58 4.76
CA PRO A 465 -27.57 -20.87 5.44
C PRO A 465 -26.80 -20.95 6.75
N LEU A 466 -25.73 -20.17 6.91
CA LEU A 466 -24.91 -20.12 8.14
C LEU A 466 -25.64 -19.52 9.34
N PHE A 467 -26.74 -18.78 9.11
CA PHE A 467 -27.56 -18.21 10.16
C PHE A 467 -28.87 -18.98 10.40
N LEU A 468 -29.36 -19.70 9.39
CA LEU A 468 -30.68 -20.34 9.43
C LEU A 468 -30.62 -21.84 9.75
N LEU A 469 -29.48 -22.48 9.54
CA LEU A 469 -29.31 -23.92 9.70
C LEU A 469 -28.31 -24.22 10.82
N THR A 470 -28.20 -25.50 11.17
CA THR A 470 -27.28 -25.97 12.19
C THR A 470 -26.11 -26.76 11.58
N TYR A 471 -25.00 -26.79 12.31
CA TYR A 471 -23.81 -27.55 11.94
C TYR A 471 -24.13 -29.05 11.73
N PRO A 472 -23.63 -29.70 10.67
CA PRO A 472 -22.76 -29.17 9.60
C PRO A 472 -23.52 -28.72 8.33
N LEU A 473 -24.84 -28.89 8.28
CA LEU A 473 -25.67 -28.62 7.09
C LEU A 473 -25.56 -27.17 6.61
N GLU A 474 -25.39 -26.24 7.56
CA GLU A 474 -25.19 -24.82 7.32
C GLU A 474 -24.04 -24.55 6.32
N TYR A 475 -22.90 -25.25 6.48
CA TYR A 475 -21.74 -25.09 5.60
C TYR A 475 -21.93 -25.79 4.26
N PHE A 476 -22.48 -27.01 4.26
CA PHE A 476 -22.70 -27.77 3.01
C PHE A 476 -23.62 -27.03 2.04
N ILE A 477 -24.74 -26.49 2.53
CA ILE A 477 -25.69 -25.75 1.69
C ILE A 477 -25.04 -24.43 1.23
N SER A 478 -24.31 -23.75 2.10
CA SER A 478 -23.55 -22.56 1.72
C SER A 478 -22.52 -22.83 0.62
N PHE A 479 -21.76 -23.93 0.71
CA PHE A 479 -20.82 -24.34 -0.34
C PHE A 479 -21.55 -24.68 -1.65
N GLY A 480 -22.69 -25.36 -1.57
CA GLY A 480 -23.53 -25.67 -2.71
C GLY A 480 -23.97 -24.41 -3.46
N ILE A 481 -24.49 -23.40 -2.73
CA ILE A 481 -24.84 -22.10 -3.30
C ILE A 481 -23.61 -21.46 -3.95
N GLY A 482 -22.47 -21.40 -3.24
CA GLY A 482 -21.24 -20.82 -3.75
C GLY A 482 -20.71 -21.49 -5.03
N LEU A 483 -20.83 -22.81 -5.15
CA LEU A 483 -20.45 -23.58 -6.35
C LEU A 483 -21.40 -23.32 -7.52
N VAL A 484 -22.71 -23.29 -7.26
CA VAL A 484 -23.72 -22.98 -8.28
C VAL A 484 -23.52 -21.56 -8.80
N SER A 485 -23.34 -20.58 -7.91
CA SER A 485 -23.03 -19.20 -8.28
C SER A 485 -21.77 -19.13 -9.15
N LEU A 486 -20.70 -19.82 -8.76
CA LEU A 486 -19.45 -19.83 -9.52
C LEU A 486 -19.66 -20.40 -10.93
N GLY A 487 -20.42 -21.48 -11.06
CA GLY A 487 -20.77 -22.10 -12.34
C GLY A 487 -21.59 -21.18 -13.24
N ILE A 488 -22.55 -20.44 -12.68
CA ILE A 488 -23.33 -19.43 -13.41
C ILE A 488 -22.43 -18.29 -13.87
N LEU A 489 -21.60 -17.74 -12.98
CA LEU A 489 -20.70 -16.63 -13.32
C LEU A 489 -19.66 -17.03 -14.37
N TYR A 490 -19.16 -18.27 -14.33
CA TYR A 490 -18.26 -18.81 -15.36
C TYR A 490 -18.89 -18.88 -16.76
N ARG A 491 -20.21 -19.07 -16.84
CA ARG A 491 -20.96 -19.04 -18.11
C ARG A 491 -21.25 -17.62 -18.59
N LEU A 492 -21.28 -16.63 -17.69
CA LEU A 492 -21.50 -15.22 -18.02
C LEU A 492 -20.23 -14.48 -18.48
N LEU A 493 -19.06 -15.11 -18.33
CA LEU A 493 -17.76 -14.70 -18.89
C LEU A 493 -17.57 -15.27 -20.29
#